data_AF-A0A537PR07-F1
#
_entry.id   AF-A0A537PR07-F1
#
_cell.length_a   1.000
_cell.length_b   1.000
_cell.length_c   1.000
_cell.angle_alpha   90.00
_cell.angle_beta   90.00
_cell.angle_gamma   90.00
#
_symmetry.space_group_name_H-M   'P 1'
#
loop_
_entity.id
_entity.type
_entity.pdbx_description
1 polymer ?
#
loop_
_entity_poly.entity_id
_entity_poly.type
_entity_poly.pdbx_seq_one_letter_code
_entity_poly.pdbx_strand_id
1 'polypeptide(L)' 'MRLTRLGHPSRLPEGPDAAVLETVPNPHPGLLYLVRFTCPEFTSLCPVTGQPDFAHFV' A
#
# COMPACT_ATOMS: atom_id res chain seq x y z
N MET A 1 8.37 14.59 11.57
CA MET A 1 7.27 13.83 10.92
C MET A 1 6.78 12.80 11.92
N ARG A 2 5.48 12.76 12.24
CA ARG A 2 4.92 11.79 13.18
C ARG A 2 4.19 10.72 12.37
N LEU A 3 4.68 9.49 12.43
CA LEU A 3 4.02 8.32 11.85
C LEU A 3 2.92 7.87 12.81
N THR A 4 1.80 7.42 12.27
CA THR A 4 0.62 6.99 13.02
C THR A 4 0.32 5.50 12.83
N ARG A 5 0.81 4.88 11.76
CA ARG A 5 0.59 3.46 11.45
C ARG A 5 1.89 2.68 11.40
N LEU A 6 2.89 3.15 10.67
CA LEU A 6 4.15 2.42 10.50
C LEU A 6 4.88 2.28 11.86
N GLY A 7 5.20 1.05 12.25
CA GLY A 7 5.82 0.73 13.54
C GLY A 7 4.85 0.59 14.72
N HIS A 8 3.54 0.65 14.48
CA HIS A 8 2.49 0.50 15.50
C HIS A 8 1.44 -0.54 15.08
N PRO A 9 0.67 -1.10 16.04
CA PRO A 9 -0.51 -1.89 15.70
C PRO A 9 -1.51 -1.03 14.90
N SER A 10 -1.79 -1.43 13.65
CA SER A 10 -2.79 -0.79 12.79
C SER A 10 -3.91 -1.78 12.50
N ARG A 11 -5.15 -1.29 12.47
CA ARG A 11 -6.29 -2.04 11.91
C ARG A 11 -6.29 -1.92 10.39
N LEU A 12 -6.94 -2.88 9.72
CA LEU A 12 -7.31 -2.75 8.31
C LEU A 12 -8.43 -1.69 8.18
N PRO A 13 -8.36 -0.81 7.19
CA PRO A 13 -9.44 0.13 6.90
C PRO A 13 -10.68 -0.61 6.37
N GLU A 14 -11.86 0.00 6.49
CA GLU A 14 -13.13 -0.60 6.02
C GLU A 14 -13.22 -0.70 4.49
N GLY A 15 -12.36 0.02 3.77
CA GLY A 15 -12.28 -0.01 2.32
C GLY A 15 -11.10 0.81 1.79
N PRO A 16 -10.86 0.76 0.48
CA PRO A 16 -9.74 1.47 -0.15
C PRO A 16 -9.83 2.99 0.03
N ASP A 17 -11.03 3.58 -0.02
CA ASP A 17 -11.22 5.03 0.12
C ASP A 17 -10.91 5.55 1.54
N ALA A 18 -11.05 4.69 2.55
CA ALA A 18 -10.71 4.99 3.93
C ALA A 18 -9.23 4.69 4.25
N ALA A 19 -8.48 4.08 3.32
CA ALA A 19 -7.08 3.75 3.52
C ALA A 19 -6.22 5.01 3.40
N VAL A 20 -5.36 5.26 4.40
CA VAL A 20 -4.42 6.38 4.40
C VAL A 20 -2.99 5.89 4.16
N LEU A 21 -2.34 6.46 3.15
CA LEU A 21 -0.92 6.24 2.88
C LEU A 21 -0.07 7.15 3.77
N GLU A 22 0.93 6.56 4.42
CA GLU A 22 1.97 7.30 5.13
C GLU A 22 3.22 7.39 4.28
N THR A 23 3.88 8.54 4.31
CA THR A 23 5.14 8.77 3.62
C THR A 23 6.26 8.91 4.63
N VAL A 24 7.51 8.84 4.16
CA VAL A 24 8.70 9.14 4.94
C VAL A 24 9.59 10.08 4.13
N PRO A 25 10.43 10.92 4.77
CA PRO A 25 11.35 11.76 4.04
C PRO A 25 12.34 10.90 3.26
N ASN A 26 12.68 11.32 2.04
CA ASN A 26 13.75 10.69 1.27
C ASN A 26 15.10 10.92 1.99
N PRO A 27 15.83 9.87 2.42
CA PRO A 27 17.11 10.01 3.10
C PRO A 27 18.27 10.44 2.17
N HIS A 28 18.09 10.37 0.85
CA HIS A 28 19.11 10.65 -0.15
C HIS A 28 18.61 11.68 -1.18
N PRO A 29 18.36 12.94 -0.77
CA PRO A 29 17.98 13.99 -1.70
C PRO A 29 19.13 14.26 -2.70
N GLY A 30 18.83 14.23 -3.99
CA GLY A 30 19.80 14.50 -5.07
C GLY A 30 20.39 13.26 -5.74
N LEU A 31 20.16 12.04 -5.22
CA LEU A 31 20.48 10.81 -5.93
C LEU A 31 19.31 10.36 -6.81
N LEU A 32 19.63 9.90 -8.02
CA LEU A 32 18.66 9.22 -8.87
C LEU A 32 18.61 7.73 -8.48
N TYR A 33 17.49 7.30 -7.94
CA TYR A 33 17.27 5.90 -7.60
C TYR A 33 15.81 5.51 -7.87
N LEU A 34 15.57 4.21 -8.02
CA LEU A 34 14.25 3.63 -8.22
C LEU A 34 13.92 2.70 -7.06
N VAL A 35 12.72 2.88 -6.48
CA VAL A 35 12.14 1.93 -5.54
C VAL A 35 11.06 1.15 -6.27
N ARG A 36 11.16 -0.17 -6.24
CA ARG A 36 10.16 -1.07 -6.82
C ARG A 36 9.50 -1.86 -5.71
N PHE A 37 8.17 -1.92 -5.74
CA PHE A 37 7.37 -2.72 -4.81
C PHE A 37 6.86 -3.94 -5.56
N THR A 38 7.15 -5.11 -5.00
CA THR A 38 6.54 -6.37 -5.44
C THR A 38 5.45 -6.73 -4.45
N CYS A 39 4.23 -6.87 -4.95
CA CYS A 39 3.05 -7.21 -4.15
C CYS A 39 2.46 -8.53 -4.69
N PRO A 40 2.91 -9.69 -4.19
CA PRO A 40 2.48 -11.00 -4.68
C PRO A 40 1.10 -11.43 -4.17
N GLU A 41 0.56 -10.70 -3.18
CA GLU A 41 -0.67 -11.03 -2.48
C GLU A 41 -1.79 -10.01 -2.76
N PHE A 42 -1.77 -9.36 -3.93
CA PHE A 42 -2.86 -8.44 -4.27
C PHE A 42 -4.13 -9.23 -4.57
N THR A 43 -5.23 -8.82 -3.93
CA THR A 43 -6.57 -9.33 -4.20
C THR A 43 -7.61 -8.23 -4.10
N SER A 44 -8.71 -8.37 -4.85
CA SER A 44 -9.85 -7.46 -4.83
C SER A 44 -11.15 -8.20 -5.16
N LEU A 45 -12.30 -7.56 -5.02
CA LEU A 45 -13.58 -8.12 -5.44
C LEU A 45 -14.01 -7.49 -6.77
N CYS A 46 -14.44 -8.32 -7.72
CA CYS A 46 -15.02 -7.85 -8.97
C CYS A 46 -16.32 -7.07 -8.70
N PRO A 47 -16.47 -5.83 -9.22
CA PRO A 47 -17.64 -5.00 -8.91
C PRO A 47 -18.95 -5.54 -9.50
N VAL A 48 -18.87 -6.41 -10.52
CA VAL A 48 -20.06 -6.98 -11.17
C VAL A 48 -20.48 -8.30 -10.53
N THR A 49 -19.52 -9.19 -10.26
CA THR A 49 -19.81 -10.56 -9.81
C THR A 49 -19.57 -10.80 -8.33
N GLY A 50 -18.81 -9.91 -7.65
CA GLY A 50 -18.39 -10.09 -6.26
C GLY A 50 -17.37 -11.22 -6.05
N GLN A 51 -16.84 -11.81 -7.13
CA GLN A 51 -15.82 -12.86 -7.03
C GLN A 51 -14.45 -12.26 -6.68
N PRO A 52 -13.60 -13.01 -5.96
CA PRO A 52 -12.25 -12.57 -5.65
C PRO A 52 -11.34 -12.70 -6.87
N ASP A 53 -10.68 -11.59 -7.20
CA ASP A 53 -9.63 -11.50 -8.20
C ASP A 53 -8.26 -11.46 -7.51
N PHE A 54 -7.24 -12.03 -8.15
CA PHE A 54 -5.87 -12.11 -7.62
C PHE A 54 -4.87 -11.62 -8.67
N ALA A 55 -3.84 -10.92 -8.23
CA ALA A 55 -2.73 -10.50 -9.09
C ALA A 55 -1.40 -10.46 -8.34
N HIS A 56 -0.32 -10.55 -9.12
CA HIS A 56 1.04 -10.31 -8.65
C HIS A 56 1.54 -9.02 -9.32
N PHE A 57 1.73 -7.95 -8.55
CA PHE A 57 2.33 -6.72 -9.06
C PHE A 57 3.84 -6.76 -8.90
N VAL A 58 4.57 -6.43 -9.97
CA VAL A 58 6.04 -6.46 -10.07
C VAL A 58 6.60 -5.14 -10.56
#